data_AF-A0AAE1SI33-F1
#
_entry.id   AF-A0AAE1SI33-F1
#
_cell.length_a   1.000
_cell.length_b   1.000
_cell.length_c   1.000
_cell.angle_alpha   90.00
_cell.angle_beta   90.00
_cell.angle_gamma   90.00
#
_symmetry.space_group_name_H-M   'P 1'
#
loop_
_entity.id
_entity.type
_entity.pdbx_description
1 polymer ?
#
loop_
_entity_poly.entity_id
_entity_poly.type
_entity_poly.pdbx_seq_one_letter_code
_entity_poly.pdbx_strand_id
1 'polypeptide(L)'
;MTFIAELELFRTVFRLPPGYEQWRCVSCLDSVWRLLYLIGCSSFPDDQKRLCLFAALFLPLNDTIYSGNKRKKIPLVDYIIRDSLKLKASDAETVISLHTAAKKFVTLIPSLVSKENIQVLDVDWKRDIIDVSIALKLRILTGLLLREIKECWRRECSKNARSREGLEMKPLVNGKEIMYHLDIKSGGPDIGECQQKLLQWQLACPSGTAEECLDCMMKQTLSKLARTNDQ
;
A
#
# COMPACT_ATOMS: atom_id res chain seq x y z
N MET A 1 -18.18 -21.30 -9.94
CA MET A 1 -18.50 -19.88 -9.64
C MET A 1 -19.56 -19.29 -10.58
N THR A 2 -19.71 -19.77 -11.82
CA THR A 2 -20.67 -19.26 -12.84
C THR A 2 -22.14 -19.24 -12.38
N PHE A 3 -22.59 -20.26 -11.63
CA PHE A 3 -23.96 -20.32 -11.10
C PHE A 3 -24.33 -19.15 -10.17
N ILE A 4 -23.37 -18.53 -9.47
CA ILE A 4 -23.64 -17.36 -8.61
C ILE A 4 -24.02 -16.15 -9.46
N ALA A 5 -23.45 -16.02 -10.66
CA ALA A 5 -23.80 -14.98 -11.63
C ALA A 5 -25.17 -15.25 -12.26
N GLU A 6 -25.41 -16.50 -12.69
CA GLU A 6 -26.64 -16.93 -13.38
C GLU A 6 -27.89 -16.85 -12.49
N LEU A 7 -27.75 -17.12 -11.18
CA LEU A 7 -28.86 -17.09 -10.23
C LEU A 7 -29.14 -15.68 -9.66
N GLU A 8 -28.43 -14.65 -10.13
CA GLU A 8 -28.52 -13.25 -9.64
C GLU A 8 -28.37 -13.09 -8.10
N LEU A 9 -27.82 -14.11 -7.42
CA LEU A 9 -27.75 -14.16 -5.96
C LEU A 9 -26.87 -13.04 -5.41
N PHE A 10 -25.81 -12.67 -6.13
CA PHE A 10 -24.92 -11.60 -5.71
C PHE A 10 -25.67 -10.26 -5.61
N ARG A 11 -26.49 -9.91 -6.61
CA ARG A 11 -27.30 -8.69 -6.57
C ARG A 11 -28.30 -8.73 -5.41
N THR A 12 -28.93 -9.88 -5.17
CA THR A 12 -29.89 -10.06 -4.07
C THR A 12 -29.23 -9.91 -2.70
N VAL A 13 -28.05 -10.50 -2.50
CA VAL A 13 -27.33 -10.48 -1.21
C VAL A 13 -26.71 -9.11 -0.94
N PHE A 14 -26.14 -8.46 -1.96
CA PHE A 14 -25.35 -7.23 -1.79
C PHE A 14 -26.09 -5.94 -2.16
N ARG A 15 -27.31 -6.04 -2.71
CA ARG A 15 -28.16 -4.89 -3.08
C ARG A 15 -27.41 -3.84 -3.90
N LEU A 16 -26.73 -4.29 -4.96
CA LEU A 16 -25.91 -3.42 -5.79
C LEU A 16 -26.75 -2.34 -6.50
N PRO A 17 -26.18 -1.13 -6.72
CA PRO A 17 -26.83 -0.12 -7.55
C PRO A 17 -27.11 -0.63 -8.98
N PRO A 18 -28.13 -0.06 -9.65
CA PRO A 18 -28.37 -0.35 -11.07
C PRO A 18 -27.16 0.07 -11.92
N GLY A 19 -26.84 -0.72 -12.96
CA GLY A 19 -25.72 -0.46 -13.88
C GLY A 19 -24.43 -1.23 -13.60
N TYR A 20 -24.32 -1.97 -12.48
CA TYR A 20 -23.14 -2.80 -12.21
C TYR A 20 -23.27 -4.22 -12.75
N GLU A 21 -22.23 -4.65 -13.46
CA GLU A 21 -22.11 -5.98 -14.04
C GLU A 21 -21.58 -7.00 -13.00
N GLN A 22 -22.49 -7.78 -12.42
CA GLN A 22 -22.19 -8.82 -11.42
C GLN A 22 -21.13 -9.84 -11.90
N TRP A 23 -21.09 -10.13 -13.20
CA TRP A 23 -20.14 -11.11 -13.77
C TRP A 23 -18.68 -10.69 -13.57
N ARG A 24 -18.37 -9.38 -13.53
CA ARG A 24 -17.01 -8.89 -13.28
C ARG A 24 -16.53 -9.24 -11.88
N CYS A 25 -17.39 -9.05 -10.87
CA CYS A 25 -17.09 -9.38 -9.48
C CYS A 25 -16.82 -10.90 -9.32
N VAL A 26 -17.67 -11.73 -9.93
CA VAL A 26 -17.52 -13.18 -9.90
C VAL A 26 -16.26 -13.64 -10.65
N SER A 27 -15.92 -13.00 -11.76
CA SER A 27 -14.71 -13.32 -12.53
C SER A 27 -13.42 -12.97 -11.78
N CYS A 28 -13.39 -11.82 -11.10
CA CYS A 28 -12.27 -11.46 -10.23
C CYS A 28 -12.10 -12.45 -9.09
N LEU A 29 -13.21 -12.84 -8.45
CA LEU A 29 -13.20 -13.84 -7.38
C LEU A 29 -12.68 -15.20 -7.89
N ASP A 30 -13.14 -15.67 -9.05
CA ASP A 30 -12.68 -16.93 -9.65
C ASP A 30 -11.18 -16.90 -9.97
N SER A 31 -10.70 -15.78 -10.52
CA SER A 31 -9.28 -15.58 -10.86
C SER A 31 -8.38 -15.66 -9.63
N VAL A 32 -8.74 -14.96 -8.54
CA VAL A 32 -7.97 -14.98 -7.30
C VAL A 32 -8.09 -16.33 -6.59
N TRP A 33 -9.26 -16.97 -6.63
CA TRP A 33 -9.44 -18.31 -6.07
C TRP A 33 -8.50 -19.34 -6.74
N ARG A 34 -8.42 -19.34 -8.07
CA ARG A 34 -7.48 -20.20 -8.81
C ARG A 34 -6.04 -19.88 -8.46
N LEU A 35 -5.68 -18.60 -8.34
CA LEU A 35 -4.34 -18.19 -7.95
C LEU A 35 -3.96 -18.70 -6.55
N LEU A 36 -4.84 -18.56 -5.57
CA LEU A 36 -4.63 -19.06 -4.20
C LEU A 36 -4.45 -20.58 -4.17
N TYR A 37 -5.19 -21.30 -5.02
CA TYR A 37 -5.03 -22.75 -5.18
C TYR A 37 -3.66 -23.11 -5.78
N LEU A 38 -3.24 -22.43 -6.84
CA LEU A 38 -1.96 -22.68 -7.52
C LEU A 38 -0.74 -22.38 -6.65
N ILE A 39 -0.79 -21.32 -5.85
CA ILE A 39 0.32 -20.92 -4.96
C ILE A 39 0.44 -21.86 -3.75
N GLY A 40 -0.52 -22.78 -3.55
CA GLY A 40 -0.47 -23.71 -2.42
C GLY A 40 -0.65 -22.99 -1.09
N CYS A 41 -1.60 -22.05 -1.01
CA CYS A 41 -1.87 -21.21 0.17
C CYS A 41 -2.47 -21.98 1.38
N SER A 42 -2.17 -23.28 1.55
CA SER A 42 -2.55 -24.03 2.75
C SER A 42 -2.01 -23.39 4.04
N SER A 43 -0.90 -22.66 3.94
CA SER A 43 -0.30 -21.89 5.03
C SER A 43 -1.01 -20.58 5.36
N PHE A 44 -1.91 -20.08 4.51
CA PHE A 44 -2.67 -18.86 4.78
C PHE A 44 -3.85 -19.18 5.69
N PRO A 45 -3.97 -18.53 6.84
CA PRO A 45 -5.14 -18.54 7.70
C PRO A 45 -6.38 -18.02 6.99
N ASP A 46 -7.48 -18.55 7.47
CA ASP A 46 -8.76 -18.44 6.77
C ASP A 46 -9.26 -17.00 6.72
N ASP A 47 -8.92 -16.18 7.72
CA ASP A 47 -9.27 -14.76 7.73
C ASP A 47 -8.59 -13.97 6.59
N GLN A 48 -7.30 -14.20 6.30
CA GLN A 48 -6.65 -13.49 5.20
C GLN A 48 -7.09 -14.02 3.84
N LYS A 49 -7.32 -15.34 3.71
CA LYS A 49 -7.95 -15.90 2.50
C LYS A 49 -9.29 -15.22 2.25
N ARG A 50 -10.13 -15.12 3.28
CA ARG A 50 -11.43 -14.46 3.23
C ARG A 50 -11.30 -12.99 2.83
N LEU A 51 -10.40 -12.23 3.44
CA LEU A 51 -10.18 -10.82 3.11
C LEU A 51 -9.65 -10.61 1.69
N CYS A 52 -8.74 -11.48 1.23
CA CYS A 52 -8.23 -11.47 -0.14
C CYS A 52 -9.36 -11.74 -1.15
N LEU A 53 -10.23 -12.71 -0.86
CA LEU A 53 -11.40 -13.02 -1.69
C LEU A 53 -12.42 -11.87 -1.70
N PHE A 54 -12.67 -11.20 -0.57
CA PHE A 54 -13.50 -9.99 -0.55
C PHE A 54 -12.87 -8.84 -1.35
N ALA A 55 -11.55 -8.64 -1.24
CA ALA A 55 -10.85 -7.66 -2.04
C ALA A 55 -10.97 -7.97 -3.54
N ALA A 56 -10.86 -9.23 -3.95
CA ALA A 56 -11.07 -9.64 -5.34
C ALA A 56 -12.51 -9.38 -5.79
N LEU A 57 -13.48 -9.84 -5.00
CA LEU A 57 -14.91 -9.78 -5.31
C LEU A 57 -15.42 -8.34 -5.47
N PHE A 58 -14.95 -7.43 -4.62
CA PHE A 58 -15.38 -6.04 -4.62
C PHE A 58 -14.45 -5.10 -5.38
N LEU A 59 -13.38 -5.61 -6.01
CA LEU A 59 -12.46 -4.80 -6.80
C LEU A 59 -13.16 -3.97 -7.88
N PRO A 60 -14.15 -4.49 -8.64
CA PRO A 60 -14.87 -3.69 -9.63
C PRO A 60 -15.72 -2.55 -9.06
N LEU A 61 -15.94 -2.53 -7.74
CA LEU A 61 -16.77 -1.55 -7.04
C LEU A 61 -15.95 -0.49 -6.29
N ASN A 62 -14.63 -0.50 -6.40
CA ASN A 62 -13.74 0.26 -5.52
C ASN A 62 -13.77 1.80 -5.70
N ASP A 63 -14.25 2.31 -6.84
CA ASP A 63 -14.42 3.76 -7.10
C ASP A 63 -15.83 4.27 -6.78
N THR A 64 -16.69 3.38 -6.31
CA THR A 64 -18.12 3.66 -6.22
C THR A 64 -18.45 4.23 -4.84
N ILE A 65 -19.17 5.34 -4.84
CA ILE A 65 -19.59 6.02 -3.62
C ILE A 65 -21.06 5.72 -3.41
N TYR A 66 -21.39 5.21 -2.23
CA TYR A 66 -22.75 5.04 -1.78
C TYR A 66 -23.21 6.33 -1.06
N SER A 67 -24.28 6.92 -1.57
CA SER A 67 -25.01 7.99 -0.90
C SER A 67 -26.28 7.41 -0.29
N GLY A 68 -26.18 6.88 0.93
CA GLY A 68 -27.36 6.46 1.69
C GLY A 68 -28.20 7.64 2.18
N ASN A 69 -29.23 7.35 2.99
CA ASN A 69 -30.17 8.35 3.55
C ASN A 69 -29.51 9.42 4.46
N LYS A 70 -28.21 9.31 4.74
CA LYS A 70 -27.44 10.28 5.53
C LYS A 70 -26.38 10.90 4.63
N ARG A 71 -26.22 12.23 4.68
CA ARG A 71 -25.33 13.10 3.86
C ARG A 71 -23.83 12.71 3.79
N LYS A 72 -23.40 11.58 4.35
CA LYS A 72 -22.01 11.12 4.31
C LYS A 72 -21.76 10.28 3.06
N LYS A 73 -20.79 10.69 2.24
CA LYS A 73 -20.25 9.90 1.14
C LYS A 73 -19.43 8.75 1.73
N ILE A 74 -19.85 7.51 1.52
CA ILE A 74 -19.18 6.31 2.04
C ILE A 74 -18.79 5.43 0.85
N PRO A 75 -17.58 4.85 0.78
CA PRO A 75 -17.23 3.88 -0.24
C PRO A 75 -18.22 2.70 -0.23
N LEU A 76 -18.73 2.27 -1.39
CA LEU A 76 -19.72 1.19 -1.46
C LEU A 76 -19.20 -0.11 -0.83
N VAL A 77 -17.91 -0.37 -0.98
CA VAL A 77 -17.24 -1.54 -0.38
C VAL A 77 -17.30 -1.50 1.16
N ASP A 78 -17.18 -0.31 1.77
CA ASP A 78 -17.33 -0.14 3.22
C ASP A 78 -18.76 -0.51 3.66
N TYR A 79 -19.76 0.02 2.96
CA TYR A 79 -21.18 -0.26 3.21
C TYR A 79 -21.50 -1.75 3.04
N ILE A 80 -21.03 -2.39 1.97
CA ILE A 80 -21.28 -3.81 1.74
C ILE A 80 -20.71 -4.65 2.89
N ILE A 81 -19.45 -4.42 3.28
CA ILE A 81 -18.78 -5.22 4.31
C ILE A 81 -19.43 -4.99 5.68
N ARG A 82 -19.74 -3.74 6.03
CA ARG A 82 -20.20 -3.39 7.38
C ARG A 82 -21.71 -3.51 7.56
N ASP A 83 -22.50 -3.08 6.59
CA ASP A 83 -23.96 -3.02 6.72
C ASP A 83 -24.65 -4.25 6.09
N SER A 84 -24.16 -4.72 4.94
CA SER A 84 -24.77 -5.88 4.26
C SER A 84 -24.29 -7.21 4.84
N LEU A 85 -22.96 -7.37 4.98
CA LEU A 85 -22.34 -8.58 5.53
C LEU A 85 -22.19 -8.57 7.06
N LYS A 86 -22.34 -7.40 7.71
CA LYS A 86 -22.21 -7.24 9.17
C LYS A 86 -20.84 -7.65 9.73
N LEU A 87 -19.77 -7.39 8.97
CA LEU A 87 -18.39 -7.68 9.37
C LEU A 87 -17.73 -6.49 10.09
N LYS A 88 -16.53 -6.73 10.64
CA LYS A 88 -15.76 -5.75 11.41
C LYS A 88 -15.34 -4.56 10.56
N ALA A 89 -15.26 -3.38 11.16
CA ALA A 89 -14.74 -2.17 10.49
C ALA A 89 -13.29 -2.37 9.99
N SER A 90 -12.46 -3.08 10.77
CA SER A 90 -11.10 -3.43 10.37
C SER A 90 -11.01 -4.24 9.07
N ASP A 91 -12.03 -5.06 8.79
CA ASP A 91 -12.07 -5.90 7.58
C ASP A 91 -12.35 -4.98 6.37
N ALA A 92 -13.28 -4.04 6.51
CA ALA A 92 -13.57 -3.05 5.47
C ALA A 92 -12.36 -2.16 5.18
N GLU A 93 -11.69 -1.64 6.22
CA GLU A 93 -10.47 -0.84 6.09
C GLU A 93 -9.35 -1.60 5.37
N THR A 94 -9.19 -2.90 5.67
CA THR A 94 -8.18 -3.76 5.03
C THR A 94 -8.51 -3.98 3.55
N VAL A 95 -9.77 -4.22 3.21
CA VAL A 95 -10.18 -4.40 1.80
C VAL A 95 -9.99 -3.11 1.00
N ILE A 96 -10.37 -1.96 1.56
CA ILE A 96 -10.22 -0.66 0.91
C ILE A 96 -8.74 -0.28 0.73
N SER A 97 -7.90 -0.58 1.71
CA SER A 97 -6.46 -0.35 1.59
C SER A 97 -5.82 -1.23 0.51
N LEU A 98 -6.25 -2.50 0.39
CA LEU A 98 -5.84 -3.39 -0.70
C LEU A 98 -6.26 -2.85 -2.08
N HIS A 99 -7.48 -2.35 -2.23
CA HIS A 99 -7.93 -1.74 -3.49
C HIS A 99 -7.12 -0.50 -3.86
N THR A 100 -6.84 0.36 -2.87
CA THR A 100 -6.04 1.57 -3.05
C THR A 100 -4.62 1.23 -3.48
N ALA A 101 -4.00 0.25 -2.82
CA ALA A 101 -2.67 -0.22 -3.17
C ALA A 101 -2.65 -0.86 -4.57
N ALA A 102 -3.65 -1.68 -4.91
CA ALA A 102 -3.76 -2.30 -6.23
C ALA A 102 -3.82 -1.25 -7.35
N LYS A 103 -4.60 -0.17 -7.18
CA LYS A 103 -4.63 0.96 -8.12
C LYS A 103 -3.26 1.59 -8.31
N LYS A 104 -2.57 1.87 -7.21
CA LYS A 104 -1.21 2.43 -7.26
C LYS A 104 -0.20 1.45 -7.87
N PHE A 105 -0.35 0.14 -7.69
CA PHE A 105 0.49 -0.85 -8.39
C PHE A 105 0.26 -0.84 -9.89
N VAL A 106 -1.00 -0.76 -10.34
CA VAL A 106 -1.32 -0.72 -11.77
C VAL A 106 -0.63 0.45 -12.48
N THR A 107 -0.50 1.61 -11.84
CA THR A 107 0.23 2.75 -12.41
C THR A 107 1.74 2.53 -12.47
N LEU A 108 2.29 1.64 -11.65
CA LEU A 108 3.72 1.28 -11.66
C LEU A 108 4.04 0.09 -12.58
N ILE A 109 3.08 -0.77 -12.93
CA ILE A 109 3.34 -1.97 -13.75
C ILE A 109 4.04 -1.64 -15.08
N PRO A 110 3.57 -0.66 -15.89
CA PRO A 110 4.24 -0.32 -17.15
C PRO A 110 5.70 0.06 -16.94
N SER A 111 5.97 0.79 -15.87
CA SER A 111 7.29 1.24 -15.43
C SER A 111 8.20 0.11 -14.93
N LEU A 112 7.63 -0.92 -14.32
CA LEU A 112 8.36 -2.09 -13.82
C LEU A 112 8.67 -3.09 -14.94
N VAL A 113 7.82 -3.15 -15.97
CA VAL A 113 7.95 -4.07 -17.10
C VAL A 113 8.78 -3.47 -18.22
N SER A 114 8.57 -2.19 -18.55
CA SER A 114 9.38 -1.47 -19.52
C SER A 114 10.71 -1.07 -18.89
N LYS A 115 11.82 -1.48 -19.51
CA LYS A 115 13.17 -1.08 -19.08
C LYS A 115 13.53 0.36 -19.50
N GLU A 116 12.61 1.10 -20.13
CA GLU A 116 12.81 2.46 -20.62
C GLU A 116 12.20 3.53 -19.70
N ASN A 117 12.83 4.71 -19.72
CA ASN A 117 12.64 5.81 -18.77
C ASN A 117 11.19 6.33 -18.73
N ILE A 118 10.69 6.46 -17.51
CA ILE A 118 9.33 6.91 -17.22
C ILE A 118 9.32 8.42 -17.03
N GLN A 119 8.50 9.10 -17.83
CA GLN A 119 7.97 10.41 -17.45
C GLN A 119 7.19 10.19 -16.16
N VAL A 120 7.74 10.70 -15.05
CA VAL A 120 7.23 10.54 -13.69
C VAL A 120 5.71 10.79 -13.70
N LEU A 121 4.96 9.69 -13.61
CA LEU A 121 3.50 9.69 -13.76
C LEU A 121 2.88 10.57 -12.68
N ASP A 122 2.00 11.46 -13.14
CA ASP A 122 1.13 12.39 -12.41
C ASP A 122 0.12 11.64 -11.50
N VAL A 123 0.67 10.82 -10.61
CA VAL A 123 -0.06 10.10 -9.57
C VAL A 123 0.27 10.82 -8.28
N ASP A 124 -0.76 11.18 -7.51
CA ASP A 124 -0.70 11.86 -6.21
C ASP A 124 -0.01 10.99 -5.14
N TRP A 125 1.27 10.68 -5.37
CA TRP A 125 2.19 10.20 -4.37
C TRP A 125 2.50 11.41 -3.50
N LYS A 126 1.65 11.68 -2.50
CA LYS A 126 1.71 12.79 -1.52
C LYS A 126 3.02 12.92 -0.72
N ARG A 127 4.14 12.39 -1.21
CA ARG A 127 5.42 12.27 -0.54
C ARG A 127 6.51 12.84 -1.43
N ASP A 128 7.23 13.82 -0.91
CA ASP A 128 8.49 14.28 -1.51
C ASP A 128 9.46 13.09 -1.59
N ILE A 129 9.86 12.74 -2.82
CA ILE A 129 10.81 11.66 -3.08
C ILE A 129 12.22 12.26 -3.15
N ILE A 130 13.21 11.60 -2.55
CA ILE A 130 14.62 11.97 -2.67
C ILE A 130 15.06 12.05 -4.13
N ASP A 131 15.96 12.98 -4.43
CA ASP A 131 16.45 13.18 -5.79
C ASP A 131 17.49 12.10 -6.14
N VAL A 132 17.03 11.05 -6.82
CA VAL A 132 17.83 9.88 -7.23
C VAL A 132 17.49 9.47 -8.67
N SER A 133 18.25 8.54 -9.25
CA SER A 133 17.99 8.01 -10.58
C SER A 133 16.58 7.40 -10.70
N ILE A 134 16.00 7.38 -11.90
CA ILE A 134 14.64 6.90 -12.15
C ILE A 134 14.44 5.46 -11.65
N ALA A 135 15.43 4.59 -11.87
CA ALA A 135 15.41 3.21 -11.38
C ALA A 135 15.28 3.13 -9.85
N LEU A 136 15.98 4.01 -9.12
CA LEU A 136 15.88 4.10 -7.67
C LEU A 136 14.55 4.70 -7.23
N LYS A 137 14.00 5.70 -7.94
CA LYS A 137 12.66 6.24 -7.67
C LYS A 137 11.57 5.17 -7.78
N LEU A 138 11.62 4.30 -8.79
CA LEU A 138 10.70 3.17 -8.92
C LEU A 138 10.83 2.16 -7.79
N ARG A 139 12.06 1.85 -7.40
CA ARG A 139 12.33 0.96 -6.27
C ARG A 139 11.76 1.53 -4.97
N ILE A 140 11.95 2.83 -4.73
CA ILE A 140 11.39 3.55 -3.58
C ILE A 140 9.86 3.48 -3.61
N LEU A 141 9.22 3.87 -4.71
CA LEU A 141 7.76 3.88 -4.83
C LEU A 141 7.17 2.49 -4.61
N THR A 142 7.73 1.47 -5.25
CA THR A 142 7.31 0.08 -5.09
C THR A 142 7.50 -0.38 -3.64
N GLY A 143 8.64 -0.07 -3.02
CA GLY A 143 8.91 -0.39 -1.62
C GLY A 143 7.96 0.30 -0.64
N LEU A 144 7.62 1.58 -0.87
CA LEU A 144 6.65 2.32 -0.08
C LEU A 144 5.25 1.69 -0.19
N LEU A 145 4.81 1.30 -1.40
CA LEU A 145 3.55 0.58 -1.60
C LEU A 145 3.52 -0.75 -0.84
N LEU A 146 4.57 -1.56 -0.98
CA LEU A 146 4.68 -2.84 -0.28
C LEU A 146 4.59 -2.63 1.24
N ARG A 147 5.14 -1.52 1.75
CA ARG A 147 5.05 -1.15 3.15
C ARG A 147 3.65 -0.74 3.58
N GLU A 148 2.88 -0.05 2.74
CA GLU A 148 1.48 0.32 3.01
C GLU A 148 0.59 -0.91 3.22
N ILE A 149 0.82 -1.97 2.45
CA ILE A 149 0.09 -3.24 2.59
C ILE A 149 0.78 -4.25 3.50
N LYS A 150 1.91 -3.91 4.12
CA LYS A 150 2.71 -4.84 4.95
C LYS A 150 1.90 -5.42 6.11
N GLU A 151 1.00 -4.63 6.71
CA GLU A 151 0.14 -5.13 7.79
C GLU A 151 -0.86 -6.20 7.34
N CYS A 152 -1.20 -6.24 6.05
CA CYS A 152 -1.96 -7.35 5.47
C CYS A 152 -1.14 -8.64 5.45
N TRP A 153 0.19 -8.55 5.45
CA TRP A 153 1.10 -9.69 5.42
C TRP A 153 1.55 -10.09 6.84
N ARG A 154 1.63 -9.12 7.75
CA ARG A 154 2.26 -9.25 9.06
C ARG A 154 1.45 -10.01 10.11
N ARG A 155 0.12 -10.07 9.98
CA ARG A 155 -0.72 -10.81 10.94
C ARG A 155 -0.45 -12.33 10.95
N GLU A 156 0.34 -12.85 10.02
CA GLU A 156 0.25 -14.25 9.62
C GLU A 156 1.56 -15.04 9.58
N CYS A 157 2.68 -14.47 9.13
CA CYS A 157 3.95 -15.22 9.03
C CYS A 157 4.59 -15.56 10.40
N SER A 158 3.94 -15.24 11.53
CA SER A 158 4.57 -15.26 12.85
C SER A 158 3.85 -16.13 13.88
N LYS A 159 3.68 -17.42 13.58
CA LYS A 159 3.60 -18.45 14.64
C LYS A 159 4.96 -19.06 15.00
N ASN A 160 5.98 -18.88 14.15
CA ASN A 160 7.35 -19.30 14.47
C ASN A 160 8.21 -18.08 14.83
N ALA A 161 8.46 -17.89 16.13
CA ALA A 161 9.27 -16.80 16.68
C ALA A 161 10.72 -16.75 16.14
N ARG A 162 11.20 -17.84 15.52
CA ARG A 162 12.58 -17.99 15.04
C ARG A 162 12.90 -17.25 13.73
N SER A 163 11.90 -16.72 13.01
CA SER A 163 12.10 -15.97 11.74
C SER A 163 11.88 -14.45 11.88
N ARG A 164 11.72 -13.95 13.11
CA ARG A 164 11.32 -12.56 13.39
C ARG A 164 12.45 -11.53 13.15
N GLU A 165 13.70 -11.94 13.18
CA GLU A 165 14.84 -11.00 13.21
C GLU A 165 15.25 -10.43 11.84
N GLY A 166 14.66 -10.88 10.72
CA GLY A 166 15.09 -10.46 9.37
C GLY A 166 14.07 -9.70 8.50
N LEU A 167 12.80 -9.62 8.88
CA LEU A 167 11.72 -9.08 8.03
C LEU A 167 11.31 -7.64 8.37
N GLU A 168 11.90 -7.06 9.41
CA GLU A 168 11.75 -5.66 9.73
C GLU A 168 12.95 -4.89 9.20
N MET A 169 12.71 -4.07 8.18
CA MET A 169 13.62 -3.02 7.81
C MET A 169 13.67 -2.02 8.97
N LYS A 170 14.62 -2.25 9.88
CA LYS A 170 14.90 -1.34 10.99
C LYS A 170 15.51 -0.06 10.39
N PRO A 171 15.13 1.11 10.89
CA PRO A 171 15.83 2.34 10.53
C PRO A 171 17.32 2.16 10.80
N LEU A 172 18.18 2.51 9.84
CA LEU A 172 19.64 2.46 10.05
C LEU A 172 20.08 3.42 11.16
N VAL A 173 19.32 4.50 11.33
CA VAL A 173 19.59 5.59 12.27
C VAL A 173 18.29 5.93 13.00
N ASN A 174 18.35 6.12 14.32
CA ASN A 174 17.19 6.48 15.13
C ASN A 174 17.00 8.01 15.21
N GLY A 175 15.85 8.45 15.76
CA GLY A 175 15.54 9.89 15.86
C GLY A 175 16.57 10.71 16.66
N LYS A 176 17.21 10.12 17.68
CA LYS A 176 18.22 10.80 18.50
C LYS A 176 19.53 10.98 17.76
N GLU A 177 19.95 9.97 17.01
CA GLU A 177 21.15 10.02 16.16
C GLU A 177 20.96 11.04 15.02
N ILE A 178 19.76 11.09 14.42
CA ILE A 178 19.41 12.13 13.44
C ILE A 178 19.54 13.52 14.06
N MET A 179 18.99 13.74 15.27
CA MET A 179 19.11 15.02 15.97
C MET A 179 20.57 15.42 16.22
N TYR A 180 21.37 14.47 16.71
CA TYR A 180 22.77 14.70 17.05
C TYR A 180 23.61 15.04 15.81
N HIS A 181 23.49 14.25 14.74
CA HIS A 181 24.31 14.46 13.54
C HIS A 181 23.84 15.65 12.70
N LEU A 182 22.55 15.98 12.69
CA LEU A 182 22.02 17.10 11.91
C LEU A 182 21.90 18.42 12.70
N ASP A 183 22.37 18.47 13.95
CA ASP A 183 22.23 19.61 14.87
C ASP A 183 20.78 20.14 14.99
N ILE A 184 19.81 19.23 14.93
CA ILE A 184 18.38 19.58 15.04
C ILE A 184 18.04 19.76 16.51
N LYS A 185 17.71 21.00 16.88
CA LYS A 185 17.55 21.43 18.28
C LYS A 185 16.26 20.93 18.96
N SER A 186 15.26 20.46 18.22
CA SER A 186 14.02 19.94 18.80
C SER A 186 13.40 18.80 17.99
N GLY A 187 12.76 17.88 18.72
CA GLY A 187 11.97 16.81 18.12
C GLY A 187 10.67 17.35 17.55
N GLY A 188 10.64 17.55 16.23
CA GLY A 188 9.52 18.17 15.53
C GLY A 188 9.24 17.56 14.14
N PRO A 189 8.42 18.24 13.32
CA PRO A 189 8.08 17.82 11.95
C PRO A 189 9.31 17.48 11.09
N ASP A 190 10.41 18.21 11.30
CA ASP A 190 11.68 18.02 10.60
C ASP A 190 12.30 16.63 10.81
N ILE A 191 12.14 16.05 12.02
CA ILE A 191 12.58 14.67 12.28
C ILE A 191 11.71 13.68 11.52
N GLY A 192 10.40 13.94 11.43
CA GLY A 192 9.48 13.11 10.65
C GLY A 192 9.86 13.10 9.16
N GLU A 193 10.21 14.26 8.61
CA GLU A 193 10.72 14.38 7.23
C GLU A 193 12.06 13.63 7.07
N CYS A 194 12.98 13.78 8.02
CA CYS A 194 14.27 13.06 8.00
C CYS A 194 14.07 11.54 8.07
N GLN A 195 13.18 11.05 8.92
CA GLN A 195 12.83 9.63 9.01
C GLN A 195 12.20 9.12 7.72
N GLN A 196 11.38 9.94 7.05
CA GLN A 196 10.81 9.60 5.76
C GLN A 196 11.88 9.50 4.68
N LYS A 197 12.82 10.46 4.62
CA LYS A 197 13.94 10.42 3.68
C LYS A 197 14.90 9.27 3.95
N LEU A 198 15.19 8.98 5.22
CA LEU A 198 15.95 7.81 5.66
C LEU A 198 15.33 6.53 5.12
N LEU A 199 14.01 6.36 5.29
CA LEU A 199 13.30 5.20 4.75
C LEU A 199 13.43 5.10 3.23
N GLN A 200 13.26 6.22 2.51
CA GLN A 200 13.41 6.22 1.05
C GLN A 200 14.84 5.87 0.63
N TRP A 201 15.84 6.40 1.31
CA TRP A 201 17.24 6.07 1.05
C TRP A 201 17.51 4.58 1.29
N GLN A 202 17.03 4.03 2.40
CA GLN A 202 17.16 2.59 2.69
C GLN A 202 16.47 1.73 1.61
N LEU A 203 15.34 2.16 1.06
CA LEU A 203 14.67 1.48 -0.05
C LEU A 203 15.48 1.54 -1.35
N ALA A 204 16.13 2.67 -1.61
CA ALA A 204 17.02 2.85 -2.75
C ALA A 204 18.30 2.01 -2.62
N CYS A 205 18.92 2.02 -1.44
CA CYS A 205 20.21 1.44 -1.12
C CYS A 205 20.10 0.46 0.05
N PRO A 206 19.56 -0.76 -0.18
CA PRO A 206 19.30 -1.72 0.89
C PRO A 206 20.56 -2.25 1.59
N SER A 207 21.71 -2.16 0.95
CA SER A 207 23.01 -2.64 1.45
C SER A 207 23.89 -1.51 2.00
N GLY A 208 23.39 -0.27 2.00
CA GLY A 208 24.16 0.88 2.42
C GLY A 208 24.30 0.97 3.95
N THR A 209 25.34 1.67 4.40
CA THR A 209 25.65 1.80 5.83
C THR A 209 24.95 3.01 6.46
N ALA A 210 24.91 3.06 7.79
CA ALA A 210 24.39 4.22 8.52
C ALA A 210 25.17 5.51 8.22
N GLU A 211 26.49 5.40 8.04
CA GLU A 211 27.40 6.50 7.72
C GLU A 211 27.11 7.07 6.33
N GLU A 212 26.98 6.20 5.32
CA GLU A 212 26.63 6.60 3.94
C GLU A 212 25.26 7.28 3.88
N CYS A 213 24.31 6.79 4.68
CA CYS A 213 22.99 7.39 4.78
C CYS A 213 23.04 8.79 5.39
N LEU A 214 23.80 8.97 6.48
CA LEU A 214 23.97 10.26 7.15
C LEU A 214 24.64 11.29 6.24
N ASP A 215 25.72 10.91 5.53
CA ASP A 215 26.40 11.77 4.58
C ASP A 215 25.46 12.21 3.43
N CYS A 216 24.66 11.28 2.89
CA CYS A 216 23.68 11.59 1.85
C CYS A 216 22.59 12.56 2.37
N MET A 217 22.09 12.33 3.58
CA MET A 217 21.09 13.22 4.20
C MET A 217 21.66 14.60 4.48
N MET A 218 22.90 14.71 4.99
CA MET A 218 23.58 15.99 5.21
C MET A 218 23.72 16.78 3.90
N LYS A 219 24.17 16.14 2.82
CA LYS A 219 24.29 16.77 1.49
C LYS A 219 22.95 17.32 1.00
N GLN A 220 21.86 16.58 1.21
CA GLN A 220 20.52 17.04 0.84
C GLN A 220 20.04 18.21 1.72
N THR A 221 20.27 18.18 3.03
CA THR A 221 19.88 19.26 3.95
C THR A 221 20.65 20.56 3.66
N LEU A 222 21.96 20.47 3.43
CA LEU A 222 22.79 21.62 3.06
C LEU A 222 22.37 22.21 1.70
N SER A 223 21.99 21.37 0.73
CA SER A 223 21.48 21.84 -0.56
C SER A 223 20.13 22.56 -0.46
N LYS A 224 19.26 22.18 0.49
CA LYS A 224 18.00 22.88 0.76
C LYS A 224 18.26 24.25 1.41
N LEU A 225 19.17 24.31 2.39
CA LEU A 225 19.55 25.56 3.07
C LEU A 225 20.20 26.59 2.13
N ALA A 226 21.00 26.13 1.16
CA ALA A 226 21.58 26.99 0.14
C ALA A 226 20.50 27.62 -0.77
N ARG A 227 19.46 26.86 -1.14
CA ARG A 227 18.37 27.36 -2.00
C ARG A 227 17.42 28.32 -1.29
N THR A 228 17.26 28.21 0.03
CA THR A 228 16.43 29.15 0.82
C THR A 228 17.12 30.49 1.11
N ASN A 229 18.44 30.57 0.95
CA ASN A 229 19.20 31.81 1.14
C ASN A 229 19.36 32.63 -0.15
N ASP A 230 18.96 32.09 -1.30
CA ASP A 230 18.98 32.75 -2.60
C ASP A 230 17.59 33.32 -3.00
N GLN A 231 16.65 33.44 -2.06
CA GLN A 231 15.27 33.85 -2.31
C GLN A 231 14.81 34.99 -1.40
#